data_AF-A0A939HRF8-F1
#
_entry.id   AF-A0A939HRF8-F1
#
_cell.length_a   1.000
_cell.length_b   1.000
_cell.length_c   1.000
_cell.angle_alpha   90.00
_cell.angle_beta   90.00
_cell.angle_gamma   90.00
#
_symmetry.space_group_name_H-M   'P 1'
#
loop_
_entity.id
_entity.type
_entity.pdbx_description
1 polymer ?
#
loop_
_entity_poly.entity_id
_entity_poly.type
_entity_poly.pdbx_seq_one_letter_code
_entity_poly.pdbx_strand_id
1 'polypeptide(L)' 'PMTLPDRFIDHNSQPAQYDEAGLNAPHIVATALNALGIDATNIGGMLAENLPNRAMGTKS' A
#
# COMPACT_ATOMS: atom_id res chain seq x y z
N PRO A 1 21.26 20.60 2.37
CA PRO A 1 22.33 19.61 2.67
C PRO A 1 21.80 18.23 2.29
N MET A 2 22.56 17.43 1.55
CA MET A 2 22.18 16.05 1.22
C MET A 2 22.83 15.12 2.26
N THR A 3 22.01 14.40 3.02
CA THR A 3 22.48 13.36 3.96
C THR A 3 22.70 12.06 3.21
N LEU A 4 23.70 11.29 3.64
CA LEU A 4 23.93 9.95 3.09
C LEU A 4 22.71 9.06 3.42
N PRO A 5 22.13 8.33 2.44
CA PRO A 5 20.99 7.47 2.69
C PRO A 5 21.38 6.25 3.54
N ASP A 6 20.44 5.77 4.34
CA ASP A 6 20.66 4.64 5.26
C ASP A 6 20.98 3.32 4.55
N ARG A 7 20.59 3.20 3.27
CA ARG A 7 21.02 2.12 2.38
C ARG A 7 21.29 2.64 0.98
N PHE A 8 22.21 1.97 0.27
CA PHE A 8 22.41 2.20 -1.14
C PHE A 8 21.30 1.55 -1.97
N ILE A 9 20.91 2.23 -3.04
CA ILE A 9 19.97 1.77 -4.07
C ILE A 9 20.75 1.72 -5.37
N ASP A 10 20.66 0.60 -6.08
CA ASP A 10 21.34 0.44 -7.36
C ASP A 10 20.74 1.35 -8.44
N HIS A 11 21.54 1.73 -9.42
CA HIS A 11 21.05 2.55 -10.51
C HIS A 11 20.04 1.77 -11.35
N ASN A 12 18.83 2.32 -11.49
CA ASN A 12 17.75 1.71 -12.25
C ASN A 12 16.81 2.82 -12.78
N SER A 13 15.76 2.43 -13.50
CA SER A 13 14.68 3.34 -13.86
C SER A 13 14.07 4.00 -12.62
N GLN A 14 13.63 5.24 -12.77
CA GLN A 14 13.05 6.03 -11.68
C GLN A 14 11.89 5.30 -10.94
N PRO A 15 10.93 4.63 -11.62
CA PRO A 15 9.87 3.89 -10.92
C PRO A 15 10.43 2.78 -10.04
N ALA A 16 11.37 1.98 -10.56
CA ALA A 16 11.98 0.88 -9.81
C ALA A 16 12.72 1.39 -8.56
N GLN A 17 13.41 2.53 -8.67
CA GLN A 17 14.10 3.13 -7.53
C GLN A 17 13.13 3.63 -6.46
N TYR A 18 11.99 4.23 -6.84
CA TYR A 18 10.96 4.64 -5.88
C TYR A 18 10.31 3.45 -5.18
N ASP A 19 10.06 2.38 -5.92
CA ASP A 19 9.52 1.15 -5.37
C ASP A 19 10.49 0.54 -4.36
N GLU A 20 11.77 0.42 -4.72
CA GLU A 20 12.81 -0.09 -3.83
C GLU A 20 12.95 0.80 -2.58
N ALA A 21 12.98 2.12 -2.75
CA ALA A 21 13.11 3.08 -1.66
C ALA A 21 11.90 3.09 -0.71
N GLY A 22 10.77 2.47 -1.08
CA GLY A 22 9.55 2.55 -0.28
C GLY A 22 8.84 3.90 -0.39
N LEU A 23 9.12 4.69 -1.43
CA LEU A 23 8.65 6.08 -1.57
C LEU A 23 7.45 6.21 -2.53
N ASN A 24 6.78 5.09 -2.83
CA ASN A 24 5.58 5.07 -3.65
C ASN A 24 4.30 5.14 -2.79
N ALA A 25 3.16 5.44 -3.42
CA ALA A 25 1.88 5.59 -2.73
C ALA A 25 1.47 4.32 -1.93
N PRO A 26 1.56 3.09 -2.46
CA PRO A 26 1.28 1.87 -1.69
C PRO A 26 2.08 1.76 -0.38
N HIS A 27 3.39 2.01 -0.43
CA HIS A 27 4.28 1.92 0.73
C HIS A 27 3.96 3.01 1.78
N ILE A 28 3.64 4.22 1.33
CA ILE A 28 3.22 5.32 2.23
C ILE A 28 1.91 4.95 2.94
N VAL A 29 0.91 4.43 2.22
CA VAL A 29 -0.37 4.01 2.81
C VAL A 29 -0.16 2.89 3.81
N ALA A 30 0.63 1.87 3.48
CA ALA A 30 0.96 0.79 4.40
C ALA A 30 1.63 1.31 5.67
N THR A 31 2.57 2.24 5.55
CA THR A 31 3.25 2.87 6.71
C THR A 31 2.27 3.65 7.58
N ALA A 32 1.37 4.43 6.97
CA ALA A 32 0.35 5.18 7.69
C ALA A 32 -0.63 4.27 8.44
N LEU A 33 -1.09 3.19 7.81
CA LEU A 33 -1.97 2.21 8.45
C LEU A 33 -1.26 1.51 9.62
N ASN A 34 -0.01 1.06 9.41
CA ASN A 34 0.80 0.47 10.47
C ASN A 34 1.01 1.43 11.64
N ALA A 35 1.24 2.71 11.37
CA ALA A 35 1.39 3.74 12.40
C ALA A 35 0.10 3.97 13.21
N LEU A 36 -1.07 3.73 12.59
CA LEU A 36 -2.37 3.76 13.27
C LEU A 36 -2.69 2.45 14.02
N GLY A 37 -1.79 1.46 14.01
CA GLY A 37 -2.00 0.14 14.61
C GLY A 37 -2.95 -0.75 13.79
N ILE A 38 -3.16 -0.41 12.52
CA ILE A 38 -4.05 -1.12 11.61
C ILE A 38 -3.18 -1.96 10.67
N ASP A 39 -3.30 -3.28 10.75
CA ASP A 39 -2.61 -4.17 9.82
C ASP A 39 -3.23 -4.01 8.42
N ALA A 40 -2.44 -3.50 7.47
CA ALA A 40 -2.86 -3.31 6.08
C ALA A 40 -3.36 -4.62 5.43
N THR A 41 -2.90 -5.78 5.91
CA THR A 41 -3.39 -7.10 5.49
C THR A 41 -4.85 -7.33 5.90
N ASN A 42 -5.24 -6.86 7.08
CA ASN A 42 -6.60 -6.98 7.59
C ASN A 42 -7.58 -6.03 6.91
N ILE A 43 -7.09 -4.87 6.43
CA ILE A 43 -7.95 -3.89 5.74
C ILE A 43 -8.63 -4.54 4.55
N GLY A 44 -7.91 -5.22 3.66
CA GLY A 44 -8.48 -5.89 2.49
C GLY A 44 -9.62 -6.86 2.80
N GLY A 45 -9.53 -7.58 3.93
CA GLY A 45 -10.61 -8.45 4.44
C GLY A 45 -11.79 -7.65 4.99
N MET A 46 -11.54 -6.62 5.80
CA MET A 46 -12.57 -5.76 6.39
C MET A 46 -13.36 -4.94 5.33
N LEU A 47 -12.72 -4.53 4.23
CA LEU A 47 -13.43 -3.86 3.11
C LEU A 47 -14.39 -4.80 2.41
N ALA A 48 -13.96 -6.05 2.21
CA ALA A 48 -14.72 -7.08 1.54
C ALA A 48 -15.93 -7.53 2.38
N GLU A 49 -15.76 -7.61 3.70
CA GLU A 49 -16.83 -7.94 4.65
C GLU A 49 -17.87 -6.81 4.80
N ASN A 50 -17.45 -5.54 4.63
CA ASN A 50 -18.34 -4.37 4.75
C ASN A 50 -18.97 -3.94 3.40
N LEU A 51 -19.07 -4.86 2.43
CA LEU A 51 -19.92 -4.72 1.25
C LEU A 51 -21.21 -5.52 1.46
N PRO A 52 -22.15 -5.07 2.30
CA PRO A 52 -23.47 -5.68 2.31
C PRO A 52 -24.11 -5.40 0.96
N ASN A 53 -24.44 -6.47 0.22
CA ASN A 53 -25.54 -6.45 -0.72
C ASN A 53 -25.31 -5.73 -2.08
N ARG A 54 -24.26 -6.09 -2.84
CA ARG A 54 -24.45 -6.12 -4.32
C ARG A 54 -25.22 -7.38 -4.67
N ALA A 55 -26.51 -7.34 -4.34
CA ALA A 55 -27.50 -8.29 -4.77
C ALA A 55 -27.24 -8.66 -6.23
N MET A 56 -26.84 -9.90 -6.43
CA MET A 56 -26.96 -10.59 -7.70
C MET A 56 -28.43 -10.47 -8.10
N GLY A 57 -28.72 -9.51 -8.97
CA GLY A 57 -30.02 -9.37 -9.60
C GLY A 57 -30.32 -10.66 -10.35
N THR A 58 -31.26 -11.43 -9.80
CA THR A 58 -31.93 -12.53 -10.47
C THR A 58 -32.50 -12.01 -11.78
N LYS A 59 -31.87 -12.35 -12.91
CA LYS A 59 -32.50 -12.14 -14.21
C LYS A 59 -33.51 -13.27 -14.39
N SER A 60 -34.78 -12.87 -14.34
CA SER A 60 -35.94 -13.68 -14.74
C SER A 60 -35.91 -14.00 -16.22
#